data_AF-A0A9W6XQ91-F1
#
_entry.id   AF-A0A9W6XQ91-F1
#
_cell.length_a   1.000
_cell.length_b   1.000
_cell.length_c   1.000
_cell.angle_alpha   90.00
_cell.angle_beta   90.00
_cell.angle_gamma   90.00
#
_symmetry.space_group_name_H-M   'P 1'
#
loop_
_entity.id
_entity.type
_entity.pdbx_description
1 polymer ?
#
loop_
_entity_poly.entity_id
_entity_poly.type
_entity_poly.pdbx_seq_one_letter_code
_entity_poly.pdbx_strand_id
1 'polypeptide(L)'
;MSRCRTTAASVVSCVMRKQEPKTGYSNLFDHVIKRHPDFVATMMASGANNATLVSFIDQKSQMVFCWIDWITACNLPFSWCEDGTAIKYTTLAHISTEMLLKYATLVIREVEIDIG
;
A
#
# COMPACT_ATOMS: atom_id res chain seq x y z
N MET A 1 -23.81 42.86 -41.44
CA MET A 1 -23.71 41.65 -40.61
C MET A 1 -22.23 41.25 -40.52
N SER A 2 -21.54 41.71 -39.48
CA SER A 2 -20.13 41.40 -39.22
C SER A 2 -20.06 40.75 -37.85
N ARG A 3 -19.77 39.44 -37.83
CA ARG A 3 -19.79 38.62 -36.62
C ARG A 3 -18.38 38.70 -36.00
N CYS A 4 -18.23 39.50 -34.95
CA CYS A 4 -17.07 39.44 -34.07
C CYS A 4 -16.97 38.01 -33.49
N ARG A 5 -15.85 37.33 -33.76
CA ARG A 5 -15.50 36.09 -33.07
C ARG A 5 -14.82 36.46 -31.76
N THR A 6 -15.55 36.34 -30.66
CA THR A 6 -14.97 36.37 -29.32
C THR A 6 -14.39 34.98 -29.04
N THR A 7 -13.06 34.86 -29.11
CA THR A 7 -12.36 33.65 -28.68
C THR A 7 -12.37 33.62 -27.15
N ALA A 8 -13.12 32.70 -26.55
CA ALA A 8 -13.04 32.45 -25.12
C ALA A 8 -11.68 31.82 -24.81
N ALA A 9 -10.80 32.57 -24.18
CA ALA A 9 -9.57 32.04 -23.61
C ALA A 9 -9.94 31.04 -22.51
N SER A 10 -9.69 29.75 -22.76
CA SER A 10 -9.78 28.72 -21.72
C SER A 10 -8.62 28.96 -20.77
N VAL A 11 -8.90 29.59 -19.63
CA VAL A 11 -7.94 29.73 -18.54
C VAL A 11 -7.75 28.34 -17.95
N VAL A 12 -6.72 27.62 -18.40
CA VAL A 12 -6.20 26.46 -17.69
C VAL A 12 -5.63 26.99 -16.38
N SER A 13 -6.47 27.01 -15.35
CA SER A 13 -5.99 27.21 -13.99
C SER A 13 -5.09 26.02 -13.66
N CYS A 14 -3.79 26.28 -13.54
CA CYS A 14 -2.89 25.37 -12.86
C CYS A 14 -3.31 25.38 -11.39
N VAL A 15 -4.29 24.54 -11.05
CA VAL A 15 -4.64 24.31 -9.65
C VAL A 15 -3.47 23.52 -9.06
N MET A 16 -2.56 24.25 -8.42
CA MET A 16 -1.58 23.65 -7.53
C MET A 16 -2.36 23.04 -6.37
N ARG A 17 -2.56 21.72 -6.41
CA ARG A 17 -3.22 20.99 -5.33
C ARG A 17 -2.32 21.07 -4.11
N LYS A 18 -2.68 21.94 -3.17
CA LYS A 18 -2.01 22.04 -1.88
C LYS A 18 -2.45 20.84 -1.05
N GLN A 19 -1.54 19.90 -0.80
CA GLN A 19 -1.79 18.82 0.14
C GLN A 19 -1.81 19.44 1.54
N GLU A 20 -2.91 19.29 2.27
CA GLU A 20 -2.94 19.74 3.66
C GLU A 20 -1.96 18.89 4.50
N PRO A 21 -1.21 19.52 5.41
CA PRO A 21 -0.30 18.79 6.29
C PRO A 21 -1.09 17.75 7.09
N LYS A 22 -0.59 16.50 7.13
CA LYS A 22 -1.14 15.38 7.94
C LYS A 22 -2.47 14.76 7.48
N THR A 23 -2.93 14.99 6.25
CA THR A 23 -4.18 14.37 5.73
C THR A 23 -3.98 13.40 4.55
N GLY A 24 -2.73 13.01 4.26
CA GLY A 24 -2.39 12.21 3.08
C GLY A 24 -3.20 10.93 2.92
N TYR A 25 -3.40 10.16 3.99
CA TYR A 25 -4.11 8.87 3.98
C TYR A 25 -5.63 9.00 3.86
N SER A 26 -6.23 9.95 4.59
CA SER A 26 -7.68 10.21 4.56
C SER A 26 -8.13 10.78 3.21
N ASN A 27 -7.31 11.65 2.61
CA ASN A 27 -7.61 12.26 1.31
C ASN A 27 -7.62 11.25 0.16
N LEU A 28 -6.77 10.21 0.23
CA LEU A 28 -6.74 9.16 -0.78
C LEU A 28 -8.03 8.32 -0.72
N PHE A 29 -8.44 7.90 0.48
CA PHE A 29 -9.65 7.10 0.66
C PHE A 29 -10.91 7.88 0.23
N ASP A 30 -11.01 9.14 0.63
CA ASP A 30 -12.08 10.03 0.19
C ASP A 30 -12.12 10.20 -1.33
N HIS A 31 -10.95 10.30 -1.99
CA HIS A 31 -10.88 10.40 -3.43
C HIS A 31 -11.33 9.11 -4.12
N VAL A 32 -10.82 7.96 -3.67
CA VAL A 32 -11.15 6.65 -4.24
C VAL A 32 -12.64 6.36 -4.08
N ILE A 33 -13.20 6.55 -2.89
CA ILE A 33 -14.64 6.34 -2.64
C ILE A 33 -15.49 7.30 -3.49
N LYS A 34 -15.10 8.57 -3.62
CA LYS A 34 -15.83 9.54 -4.47
C LYS A 34 -15.76 9.22 -5.95
N ARG A 35 -14.65 8.67 -6.44
CA ARG A 35 -14.40 8.43 -7.87
C ARG A 35 -14.82 7.05 -8.34
N HIS A 36 -14.85 6.07 -7.43
CA HIS A 36 -15.15 4.66 -7.68
C HIS A 36 -16.19 4.17 -6.67
N PRO A 37 -17.50 4.38 -6.93
CA PRO A 37 -18.58 3.99 -6.01
C PRO A 37 -18.67 2.48 -5.78
N ASP A 38 -18.19 1.70 -6.73
CA ASP A 38 -18.09 0.24 -6.74
C ASP A 38 -16.85 -0.29 -6.00
N PHE A 39 -15.93 0.59 -5.59
CA PHE A 39 -14.68 0.23 -4.93
C PHE A 39 -14.90 -0.70 -3.72
N VAL A 40 -15.92 -0.40 -2.90
CA VAL A 40 -16.24 -1.22 -1.72
C VAL A 40 -16.68 -2.63 -2.14
N ALA A 41 -17.50 -2.77 -3.18
CA ALA A 41 -17.94 -4.07 -3.67
C ALA A 41 -16.79 -4.88 -4.29
N THR A 42 -15.92 -4.22 -5.08
CA THR A 42 -14.73 -4.85 -5.66
C THR A 42 -13.71 -5.25 -4.60
N MET A 43 -13.53 -4.44 -3.55
CA MET A 43 -12.69 -4.75 -2.40
C MET A 43 -13.22 -5.96 -1.62
N MET A 44 -14.53 -6.04 -1.38
CA MET A 44 -15.13 -7.21 -0.73
C MET A 44 -15.01 -8.48 -1.60
N ALA A 45 -15.10 -8.34 -2.92
CA ALA A 45 -14.96 -9.45 -3.86
C ALA A 45 -13.50 -9.93 -4.03
N SER A 46 -12.50 -9.09 -3.75
CA SER A 46 -11.08 -9.45 -3.87
C SER A 46 -10.58 -10.36 -2.76
N GLY A 47 -11.41 -10.64 -1.75
CA GLY A 47 -11.01 -11.41 -0.56
C GLY A 47 -10.11 -10.63 0.40
N ALA A 48 -9.83 -9.35 0.12
CA ALA A 48 -9.26 -8.42 1.07
C ALA A 48 -10.33 -8.07 2.11
N ASN A 49 -10.42 -8.90 3.14
CA ASN A 49 -11.33 -8.83 4.28
C ASN A 49 -11.22 -7.55 5.14
N ASN A 50 -10.34 -6.62 4.77
CA ASN A 50 -10.04 -5.43 5.53
C ASN A 50 -10.36 -4.24 4.63
N ALA A 51 -11.29 -3.37 5.06
CA ALA A 51 -11.59 -2.09 4.42
C ALA A 51 -10.42 -1.08 4.55
N THR A 52 -9.20 -1.56 4.35
CA THR A 52 -7.93 -0.94 4.68
C THR A 52 -7.11 -0.88 3.40
N LEU A 53 -6.18 0.07 3.32
CA LEU A 53 -5.29 0.33 2.18
C LEU A 53 -4.45 -0.89 1.72
N VAL A 54 -4.60 -2.04 2.36
CA VAL A 54 -4.02 -3.33 2.00
C VAL A 54 -4.25 -3.67 0.52
N SER A 55 -5.40 -3.32 -0.06
CA SER A 55 -5.65 -3.52 -1.50
C SER A 55 -4.74 -2.70 -2.43
N PHE A 56 -4.11 -1.63 -1.91
CA PHE A 56 -3.16 -0.79 -2.64
C PHE A 56 -1.70 -1.18 -2.38
N ILE A 57 -1.45 -2.07 -1.43
CA ILE A 57 -0.11 -2.58 -1.14
C ILE A 57 0.18 -3.70 -2.15
N ASP A 58 1.34 -3.65 -2.79
CA ASP A 58 1.77 -4.73 -3.66
C ASP A 58 1.80 -6.07 -2.90
N GLN A 59 1.33 -7.14 -3.54
CA GLN A 59 1.20 -8.45 -2.92
C GLN A 59 2.54 -8.95 -2.35
N LYS A 60 3.67 -8.63 -3.00
CA LYS A 60 5.00 -8.98 -2.51
C LYS A 60 5.32 -8.25 -1.22
N SER A 61 5.03 -6.95 -1.14
CA SER A 61 5.25 -6.15 0.07
C SER A 61 4.38 -6.64 1.23
N GLN A 62 3.12 -7.00 0.96
CA GLN A 62 2.24 -7.60 1.97
C GLN A 62 2.80 -8.93 2.47
N MET A 63 3.20 -9.82 1.56
CA MET A 63 3.78 -11.12 1.93
C MET A 63 5.04 -10.97 2.79
N VAL A 64 5.96 -10.07 2.40
CA VAL A 64 7.18 -9.79 3.17
C VAL A 64 6.83 -9.28 4.57
N PHE A 65 5.88 -8.36 4.67
CA PHE A 65 5.43 -7.83 5.96
C PHE A 65 4.85 -8.94 6.84
N CYS A 66 3.96 -9.79 6.31
CA CYS A 66 3.38 -10.91 7.05
C CYS A 66 4.44 -11.88 7.58
N TRP A 67 5.49 -12.17 6.80
CA TRP A 67 6.60 -13.00 7.28
C TRP A 67 7.39 -12.34 8.42
N ILE A 68 7.73 -11.06 8.29
CA ILE A 68 8.46 -10.31 9.32
C ILE A 68 7.63 -10.21 10.61
N ASP A 69 6.34 -9.86 10.49
CA ASP A 69 5.41 -9.76 11.61
C ASP A 69 5.30 -11.10 12.35
N TRP A 70 5.11 -12.21 11.64
CA TRP A 70 5.02 -13.53 12.26
C TRP A 70 6.32 -13.93 12.98
N ILE A 71 7.47 -13.77 12.32
CA ILE A 71 8.76 -14.14 12.89
C ILE A 71 9.08 -13.32 14.14
N THR A 72 8.80 -12.02 14.12
CA THR A 72 9.06 -11.12 15.25
C THR A 72 8.06 -11.34 16.39
N ALA A 73 6.76 -11.49 16.09
CA ALA A 73 5.72 -11.71 17.10
C ALA A 73 5.89 -13.04 17.84
N CYS A 74 6.34 -14.08 17.14
CA CYS A 74 6.58 -15.41 17.74
C CYS A 74 8.05 -15.63 18.17
N ASN A 75 8.93 -14.65 18.00
CA ASN A 75 10.36 -14.75 18.29
C ASN A 75 11.02 -16.00 17.65
N LEU A 76 10.72 -16.22 16.38
CA LEU A 76 11.24 -17.35 15.59
C LEU A 76 12.55 -16.97 14.89
N PRO A 77 13.38 -17.95 14.49
CA PRO A 77 14.53 -17.65 13.64
C PRO A 77 14.09 -17.19 12.26
N PHE A 78 14.85 -16.29 11.61
CA PHE A 78 14.54 -15.84 10.25
C PHE A 78 14.53 -16.99 9.22
N SER A 79 15.27 -18.07 9.49
CA SER A 79 15.25 -19.29 8.67
C SER A 79 13.92 -20.04 8.70
N TRP A 80 12.99 -19.65 9.58
CA TRP A 80 11.66 -20.25 9.67
C TRP A 80 10.84 -20.12 8.38
N CYS A 81 11.07 -19.07 7.57
CA CYS A 81 10.35 -18.92 6.31
C CYS A 81 10.69 -20.02 5.27
N GLU A 82 11.79 -20.73 5.46
CA GLU A 82 12.23 -21.87 4.64
C GLU A 82 11.92 -23.22 5.33
N ASP A 83 11.30 -23.22 6.51
CA ASP A 83 10.95 -24.47 7.22
C ASP A 83 9.86 -25.24 6.46
N GLY A 84 10.05 -26.56 6.33
CA GLY A 84 9.13 -27.40 5.58
C GLY A 84 7.71 -27.45 6.17
N THR A 85 7.57 -27.31 7.49
CA THR A 85 6.25 -27.24 8.16
C THR A 85 5.62 -25.88 7.92
N ALA A 86 6.38 -24.79 8.09
CA ALA A 86 5.92 -23.44 7.80
C ALA A 86 5.41 -23.32 6.37
N ILE A 87 6.20 -23.75 5.38
CA ILE A 87 5.83 -23.73 3.95
C ILE A 87 4.58 -24.59 3.68
N LYS A 88 4.47 -25.76 4.32
CA LYS A 88 3.36 -26.69 4.07
C LYS A 88 2.02 -26.16 4.55
N TYR A 89 2.00 -25.43 5.66
CA TYR A 89 0.75 -25.02 6.31
C TYR A 89 0.43 -23.53 6.14
N THR A 90 1.36 -22.72 5.66
CA THR A 90 1.13 -21.30 5.37
C THR A 90 0.44 -21.10 4.02
N THR A 91 -0.31 -20.00 3.91
CA THR A 91 -0.82 -19.48 2.63
C THR A 91 0.11 -18.44 2.01
N LEU A 92 1.18 -18.04 2.73
CA LEU A 92 2.16 -17.07 2.27
C LEU A 92 3.01 -17.65 1.14
N ALA A 93 3.34 -16.82 0.15
CA ALA A 93 4.28 -17.22 -0.88
C ALA A 93 5.66 -17.49 -0.30
N HIS A 94 6.36 -18.47 -0.88
CA HIS A 94 7.72 -18.84 -0.48
C HIS A 94 8.67 -17.65 -0.64
N ILE A 95 9.50 -17.43 0.37
CA ILE A 95 10.56 -16.41 0.39
C ILE A 95 11.83 -17.04 0.95
N SER A 96 12.98 -16.67 0.39
CA SER A 96 14.26 -17.13 0.95
C SER A 96 14.64 -16.33 2.18
N THR A 97 15.40 -16.96 3.08
CA THR A 97 15.91 -16.30 4.30
C THR A 97 16.72 -15.05 3.97
N GLU A 98 17.54 -15.12 2.91
CA GLU A 98 18.34 -13.98 2.44
C GLU A 98 17.47 -12.81 1.99
N MET A 99 16.41 -13.09 1.22
CA MET A 99 15.51 -12.05 0.74
C MET A 99 14.72 -11.43 1.89
N LEU A 100 14.26 -12.25 2.83
CA LEU A 100 13.56 -11.78 4.02
C LEU A 100 14.45 -10.86 4.87
N LEU A 101 15.69 -11.26 5.15
CA LEU A 101 16.66 -10.44 5.89
C LEU A 101 16.96 -9.11 5.21
N LYS A 102 17.10 -9.12 3.87
CA LYS A 102 17.27 -7.89 3.10
C LYS A 102 16.12 -6.91 3.33
N TYR A 103 14.88 -7.39 3.30
CA TYR A 103 13.72 -6.53 3.57
C TYR A 103 13.61 -6.12 5.04
N ALA A 104 13.87 -7.02 5.98
CA ALA A 104 13.87 -6.70 7.41
C ALA A 104 14.88 -5.58 7.73
N THR A 105 16.08 -5.63 7.14
CA THR A 105 17.10 -4.58 7.28
C THR A 105 16.61 -3.23 6.75
N LEU A 106 15.90 -3.22 5.62
CA LEU A 106 15.32 -2.00 5.07
C LEU A 106 14.24 -1.43 5.99
N VAL A 107 13.39 -2.28 6.56
CA VAL A 107 12.34 -1.88 7.50
C VAL A 107 12.95 -1.30 8.78
N ILE A 108 13.97 -1.95 9.35
CA ILE A 108 14.67 -1.46 10.54
C ILE A 108 15.24 -0.06 10.30
N ARG A 109 15.92 0.14 9.17
CA ARG A 109 16.49 1.45 8.84
C ARG A 109 15.44 2.55 8.74
N GLU A 110 14.26 2.23 8.22
CA GLU A 110 13.16 3.20 8.16
C GLU A 110 12.60 3.51 9.56
N VAL A 111 12.41 2.47 10.38
CA VAL A 111 11.93 2.62 11.76
C VAL A 111 12.92 3.42 12.62
N GLU A 112 14.22 3.24 12.43
CA GLU A 112 15.26 4.02 13.10
C GLU A 112 15.17 5.52 12.77
N ILE A 113 14.84 5.87 11.52
CA ILE A 113 14.63 7.25 11.09
C ILE A 113 13.37 7.85 11.73
N ASP A 114 12.30 7.06 11.86
CA ASP A 114 11.02 7.55 12.41
C ASP A 114 11.05 7.71 13.94
N ILE A 115 11.85 6.89 14.64
CA ILE A 115 11.98 6.92 16.10
C ILE A 115 13.07 7.91 16.55
N GLY A 116 14.14 8.07 15.78
CA GLY A 116 15.31 8.92 16.11
C GLY A 116 15.12 10.39 15.78
#